data_AF-A0A962L7D0-F1
#
_entry.id   AF-A0A962L7D0-F1
#
_cell.length_a   1.000
_cell.length_b   1.000
_cell.length_c   1.000
_cell.angle_alpha   90.00
_cell.angle_beta   90.00
_cell.angle_gamma   90.00
#
_symmetry.space_group_name_H-M   'P 1'
#
loop_
_entity.id
_entity.type
_entity.pdbx_description
1 polymer ?
#
loop_
_entity_poly.entity_id
_entity_poly.type
_entity_poly.pdbx_seq_one_letter_code
_entity_poly.pdbx_strand_id
1 'polypeptide(L)'
;MSSGPLTMSTSTKKSADIIQLPTSQMGARVETVKVVRAAVEKKLSYLMEGLAYNVAEALFEEMRGMDEQDALACHFNVMRSLKTQSAELRGNFTALMNKSWMNTIHRKDKQGVSDAPLDVTPTLKAYSDKNLNHYKVLLEEIRQRFCSLSRREVAFHPLLPGNFYLCFWHATESLDLTYQERKLLLPLFNRFVMDRFGQVLSIANQVLIDRGVAMWDQRGER
;
A
#
# COMPACT_ATOMS: atom_id res chain seq x y z
N MET A 1 55.04 16.50 -61.45
CA MET A 1 55.13 16.04 -60.05
C MET A 1 54.74 17.19 -59.14
N SER A 2 53.52 17.19 -58.61
CA SER A 2 53.21 17.84 -57.34
C SER A 2 51.87 17.29 -56.86
N SER A 3 51.93 16.52 -55.79
CA SER A 3 50.84 15.77 -55.20
C SER A 3 50.11 16.67 -54.21
N GLY A 4 48.84 16.98 -54.46
CA GLY A 4 47.94 17.65 -53.51
C GLY A 4 47.17 16.63 -52.68
N PRO A 5 47.04 16.78 -51.35
CA PRO A 5 46.41 15.79 -50.49
C PRO A 5 44.88 15.88 -50.46
N LEU A 6 44.28 14.69 -50.33
CA LEU A 6 42.86 14.40 -50.07
C LEU A 6 42.37 15.05 -48.76
N THR A 7 41.26 15.78 -48.82
CA THR A 7 40.43 16.06 -47.65
C THR A 7 39.10 15.32 -47.77
N MET A 8 38.96 14.28 -46.95
CA MET A 8 37.71 13.54 -46.77
C MET A 8 36.68 14.43 -46.08
N SER A 9 35.55 14.68 -46.73
CA SER A 9 34.36 15.24 -46.11
C SER A 9 33.65 14.16 -45.29
N THR A 10 33.97 14.05 -44.00
CA THR A 10 33.15 13.28 -43.05
C THR A 10 31.88 14.06 -42.75
N SER A 11 30.81 13.73 -43.47
CA SER A 11 29.44 14.13 -43.13
C SER A 11 29.09 13.54 -41.77
N THR A 12 29.04 14.40 -40.76
CA THR A 12 28.54 14.10 -39.42
C THR A 12 27.05 13.80 -39.51
N LYS A 13 26.68 12.54 -39.22
CA LYS A 13 25.30 12.13 -38.96
C LYS A 13 24.74 12.98 -37.82
N LYS A 14 23.86 13.92 -38.13
CA LYS A 14 22.99 14.56 -37.13
C LYS A 14 22.12 13.46 -36.52
N SER A 15 22.46 13.02 -35.32
CA SER A 15 21.52 12.30 -34.46
C SER A 15 20.28 13.16 -34.32
N ALA A 16 19.14 12.63 -34.72
CA ALA A 16 17.86 13.27 -34.50
C ALA A 16 17.65 13.43 -33.00
N ASP A 17 17.53 14.67 -32.53
CA ASP A 17 17.06 14.96 -31.19
C ASP A 17 15.67 14.35 -31.05
N ILE A 18 15.56 13.34 -30.18
CA ILE A 18 14.30 12.71 -29.83
C ILE A 18 13.49 13.76 -29.07
N ILE A 19 12.60 14.44 -29.77
CA ILE A 19 11.61 15.34 -29.18
C ILE A 19 10.75 14.48 -28.24
N GLN A 20 10.98 14.61 -26.92
CA GLN A 20 10.08 14.04 -25.94
C GLN A 20 8.72 14.75 -26.09
N LEU A 21 7.75 14.02 -26.63
CA LEU A 21 6.36 14.47 -26.68
C LEU A 21 5.91 14.86 -25.26
N PRO A 22 5.19 15.97 -25.08
CA PRO A 22 4.71 16.38 -23.78
C PRO A 22 3.80 15.28 -23.24
N THR A 23 4.28 14.57 -22.21
CA THR A 23 3.48 13.59 -21.48
C THR A 23 2.19 14.28 -21.08
N SER A 24 1.05 13.79 -21.58
CA SER A 24 -0.25 14.36 -21.21
C SER A 24 -0.31 14.44 -19.68
N GLN A 25 -0.88 15.52 -19.14
CA GLN A 25 -0.97 15.71 -17.67
C GLN A 25 -1.61 14.49 -16.97
N MET A 26 -2.47 13.74 -17.69
CA MET A 26 -3.00 12.45 -17.26
C MET A 26 -1.91 11.39 -17.09
N GLY A 27 -1.00 11.23 -18.05
CA GLY A 27 0.12 10.28 -17.99
C GLY A 27 1.07 10.58 -16.82
N ALA A 28 1.44 11.85 -16.62
CA ALA A 28 2.31 12.24 -15.51
C ALA A 28 1.70 11.91 -14.13
N ARG A 29 0.41 12.18 -13.95
CA ARG A 29 -0.34 11.84 -12.73
C ARG A 29 -0.38 10.34 -12.48
N VAL A 30 -0.74 9.55 -13.49
CA VAL A 30 -0.80 8.08 -13.38
C VAL A 30 0.56 7.53 -12.99
N GLU A 31 1.62 8.07 -13.59
CA GLU A 31 2.99 7.68 -13.27
C GLU A 31 3.37 8.02 -11.82
N THR A 32 3.02 9.22 -11.34
CA THR A 32 3.23 9.59 -9.93
C THR A 32 2.52 8.63 -8.98
N VAL A 33 1.25 8.28 -9.24
CA VAL A 33 0.52 7.32 -8.39
C VAL A 33 1.16 5.93 -8.43
N LYS A 34 1.63 5.46 -9.60
CA LYS A 34 2.34 4.18 -9.72
C LYS A 34 3.63 4.15 -8.91
N VAL A 35 4.37 5.26 -8.87
CA VAL A 35 5.64 5.34 -8.13
C VAL A 35 5.40 5.39 -6.63
N VAL A 36 4.39 6.16 -6.18
CA VAL A 36 3.95 6.15 -4.77
C VAL A 36 3.54 4.74 -4.35
N ARG A 37 2.73 4.06 -5.18
CA ARG A 37 2.32 2.68 -4.94
C ARG A 37 3.53 1.76 -4.78
N ALA A 38 4.47 1.77 -5.73
CA ALA A 38 5.64 0.89 -5.69
C ALA A 38 6.49 1.09 -4.42
N ALA A 39 6.68 2.35 -4.00
CA ALA A 39 7.42 2.66 -2.77
C ALA A 39 6.68 2.14 -1.52
N VAL A 40 5.36 2.33 -1.47
CA VAL A 40 4.50 1.81 -0.40
C VAL A 40 4.51 0.27 -0.37
N GLU A 41 4.34 -0.39 -1.51
CA GLU A 41 4.33 -1.85 -1.64
C GLU A 41 5.64 -2.46 -1.14
N LYS A 42 6.78 -1.85 -1.47
CA LYS A 42 8.08 -2.27 -0.96
C LYS A 42 8.12 -2.25 0.57
N LYS A 43 7.64 -1.17 1.20
CA LYS A 43 7.61 -1.08 2.66
C LYS A 43 6.63 -2.08 3.27
N LEU A 44 5.47 -2.25 2.67
CA LEU A 44 4.46 -3.19 3.16
C LEU A 44 4.90 -4.64 3.05
N SER A 45 5.60 -5.02 1.97
CA SER A 45 6.17 -6.37 1.85
C SER A 45 7.08 -6.68 3.04
N TYR A 46 7.97 -5.76 3.39
CA TYR A 46 8.85 -5.90 4.55
C TYR A 46 8.07 -6.04 5.87
N LEU A 47 7.02 -5.25 6.08
CA LEU A 47 6.20 -5.33 7.29
C LEU A 47 5.41 -6.65 7.36
N MET A 48 4.88 -7.14 6.24
CA MET A 48 4.17 -8.41 6.14
C MET A 48 5.09 -9.62 6.34
N GLU A 49 6.33 -9.55 5.84
CA GLU A 49 7.37 -10.54 6.16
C GLU A 49 7.67 -10.55 7.66
N GLY A 50 7.77 -9.37 8.27
CA GLY A 50 7.90 -9.23 9.72
C GLY A 50 6.72 -9.86 10.48
N LEU A 51 5.48 -9.67 10.04
CA LEU A 51 4.32 -10.35 10.63
C LEU A 51 4.48 -11.87 10.59
N ALA A 52 4.81 -12.43 9.42
CA ALA A 52 4.98 -13.87 9.25
C ALA A 52 6.14 -14.44 10.09
N TYR A 53 7.21 -13.66 10.30
CA TYR A 53 8.35 -14.07 11.12
C TYR A 53 8.04 -14.05 12.62
N ASN A 54 7.31 -13.05 13.10
CA ASN A 54 7.10 -12.82 14.54
C ASN A 54 5.81 -13.44 15.09
N VAL A 55 4.90 -13.93 14.23
CA VAL A 55 3.62 -14.50 14.67
C VAL A 55 3.80 -15.69 15.62
N ALA A 56 4.78 -16.55 15.36
CA ALA A 56 4.98 -17.76 16.15
C ALA A 56 5.38 -17.43 17.58
N GLU A 57 6.32 -16.48 17.74
CA GLU A 57 6.76 -16.01 19.06
C GLU A 57 5.62 -15.32 19.81
N ALA A 58 4.90 -14.41 19.15
CA ALA A 58 3.78 -13.69 19.77
C ALA A 58 2.67 -14.64 20.25
N LEU A 59 2.27 -15.60 19.41
CA LEU A 59 1.24 -16.55 19.78
C LEU A 59 1.72 -17.54 20.84
N PHE A 60 2.99 -17.93 20.81
CA PHE A 60 3.57 -18.78 21.86
C PHE A 60 3.57 -18.10 23.23
N GLU A 61 3.88 -16.80 23.29
CA GLU A 61 3.75 -16.00 24.52
C GLU A 61 2.30 -15.96 25.02
N GLU A 62 1.32 -15.80 24.13
CA GLU A 62 -0.11 -15.77 24.48
C GLU A 62 -0.62 -17.11 25.02
N MET A 63 -0.06 -18.24 24.57
CA MET A 63 -0.42 -19.57 25.06
C MET A 63 -0.01 -19.81 26.51
N ARG A 64 0.83 -18.95 27.10
CA ARG A 64 1.29 -19.11 28.48
C ARG A 64 0.12 -18.95 29.47
N GLY A 65 -0.42 -20.07 29.92
CA GLY A 65 -1.54 -20.12 30.88
C GLY A 65 -2.90 -20.41 30.23
N MET A 66 -2.94 -20.73 28.94
CA MET A 66 -4.10 -21.32 28.28
C MET A 66 -4.18 -22.82 28.55
N ASP A 67 -5.38 -23.39 28.44
CA ASP A 67 -5.54 -24.84 28.35
C ASP A 67 -4.83 -25.36 27.09
N GLU A 68 -4.14 -26.50 27.24
CA GLU A 68 -3.30 -27.06 26.19
C GLU A 68 -4.10 -27.41 24.93
N GLN A 69 -5.36 -27.84 25.09
CA GLN A 69 -6.22 -28.23 23.98
C GLN A 69 -6.70 -27.01 23.18
N ASP A 70 -7.06 -25.92 23.85
CA ASP A 70 -7.49 -24.66 23.20
C ASP A 70 -6.31 -23.93 22.53
N ALA A 71 -5.15 -23.91 23.18
CA ALA A 71 -3.90 -23.35 22.65
C ALA A 71 -3.44 -24.08 21.37
N LEU A 72 -3.47 -25.42 21.40
CA LEU A 72 -3.15 -26.25 20.23
C LEU A 72 -4.21 -26.13 19.14
N ALA A 73 -5.49 -25.98 19.47
CA ALA A 73 -6.53 -25.91 18.46
C ALA A 73 -6.47 -24.59 17.67
N CYS A 74 -6.37 -23.44 18.33
CA CYS A 74 -6.50 -22.15 17.63
C CYS A 74 -5.14 -21.56 17.22
N HIS A 75 -4.20 -21.44 18.17
CA HIS A 75 -2.98 -20.68 17.93
C HIS A 75 -1.98 -21.46 17.07
N PHE A 76 -1.88 -22.79 17.22
CA PHE A 76 -1.03 -23.62 16.37
C PHE A 76 -1.45 -23.56 14.90
N ASN A 77 -2.75 -23.63 14.61
CA ASN A 77 -3.24 -23.53 13.25
C ASN A 77 -2.88 -22.19 12.61
N VAL A 78 -3.02 -21.09 13.34
CA VAL A 78 -2.61 -19.76 12.86
C VAL A 78 -1.10 -19.71 12.56
N MET A 79 -0.26 -20.22 13.47
CA MET A 79 1.18 -20.30 13.26
C MET A 79 1.55 -21.16 12.04
N ARG A 80 0.93 -22.34 11.91
CA ARG A 80 1.11 -23.26 10.79
C ARG A 80 0.75 -22.58 9.47
N SER A 81 -0.46 -22.02 9.38
CA SER A 81 -0.97 -21.41 8.15
C SER A 81 -0.15 -20.19 7.74
N LEU A 82 0.29 -19.33 8.67
CA LEU A 82 1.20 -18.23 8.30
C LEU A 82 2.58 -18.72 7.87
N LYS A 83 3.11 -19.79 8.47
CA LYS A 83 4.40 -20.34 8.07
C LYS A 83 4.36 -20.94 6.66
N THR A 84 3.28 -21.62 6.29
CA THR A 84 3.15 -22.33 5.01
C THR A 84 2.55 -21.46 3.89
N GLN A 85 1.66 -20.53 4.21
CA GLN A 85 0.86 -19.75 3.25
C GLN A 85 1.14 -18.24 3.31
N SER A 86 2.20 -17.77 3.99
CA SER A 86 2.54 -16.33 4.06
C SER A 86 2.71 -15.66 2.70
N ALA A 87 3.31 -16.34 1.74
CA ALA A 87 3.50 -15.82 0.39
C ALA A 87 2.15 -15.58 -0.32
N GLU A 88 1.20 -16.50 -0.16
CA GLU A 88 -0.16 -16.41 -0.70
C GLU A 88 -0.95 -15.28 -0.02
N LEU A 89 -0.93 -15.23 1.31
CA LEU A 89 -1.54 -14.13 2.08
C LEU A 89 -1.04 -12.77 1.60
N ARG A 90 0.28 -12.62 1.45
CA ARG A 90 0.90 -11.38 0.98
C ARG A 90 0.50 -11.06 -0.46
N GLY A 91 0.49 -12.06 -1.35
CA GLY A 91 0.04 -11.90 -2.73
C GLY A 91 -1.40 -11.41 -2.81
N ASN A 92 -2.31 -12.03 -2.05
CA ASN A 92 -3.72 -11.65 -1.99
C ASN A 92 -3.92 -10.25 -1.38
N PHE A 93 -3.21 -9.93 -0.32
CA PHE A 93 -3.22 -8.58 0.27
C PHE A 93 -2.77 -7.53 -0.74
N THR A 94 -1.66 -7.75 -1.45
CA THR A 94 -1.15 -6.85 -2.49
C THR A 94 -2.14 -6.73 -3.65
N ALA A 95 -2.78 -7.83 -4.08
CA ALA A 95 -3.80 -7.80 -5.13
C ALA A 95 -5.03 -6.97 -4.72
N LEU A 96 -5.49 -7.10 -3.48
CA LEU A 96 -6.62 -6.32 -2.94
C LEU A 96 -6.26 -4.82 -2.81
N MET A 97 -5.09 -4.50 -2.27
CA MET A 97 -4.59 -3.13 -2.22
C MET A 97 -4.49 -2.51 -3.62
N ASN A 98 -4.05 -3.30 -4.61
CA ASN A 98 -3.97 -2.86 -6.00
C ASN A 98 -5.33 -2.43 -6.57
N LYS A 99 -6.44 -3.05 -6.17
CA LYS A 99 -7.78 -2.60 -6.58
C LYS A 99 -8.05 -1.16 -6.11
N SER A 100 -7.68 -0.83 -4.88
CA SER A 100 -7.82 0.53 -4.33
C SER A 100 -6.90 1.53 -5.06
N TRP A 101 -5.67 1.16 -5.37
CA TRP A 101 -4.76 2.00 -6.18
C TRP A 101 -5.30 2.26 -7.59
N MET A 102 -5.86 1.25 -8.24
CA MET A 102 -6.46 1.39 -9.56
C MET A 102 -7.69 2.30 -9.52
N ASN A 103 -8.51 2.24 -8.45
CA ASN A 103 -9.59 3.20 -8.25
C ASN A 103 -9.07 4.65 -8.21
N THR A 104 -7.99 4.92 -7.47
CA THR A 104 -7.37 6.26 -7.43
C THR A 104 -6.86 6.70 -8.80
N ILE A 105 -6.16 5.83 -9.54
CA ILE A 105 -5.69 6.09 -10.91
C ILE A 105 -6.87 6.47 -11.83
N HIS A 106 -7.96 5.71 -11.74
CA HIS A 106 -9.18 5.92 -12.53
C HIS A 106 -10.14 6.96 -11.94
N ARG A 107 -9.73 7.71 -10.91
CA ARG A 107 -10.58 8.73 -10.26
C ARG A 107 -11.93 8.15 -9.80
N LYS A 108 -11.92 6.98 -9.21
CA LYS A 108 -13.08 6.41 -8.50
C LYS A 108 -12.89 6.69 -7.02
N ASP A 109 -13.79 7.47 -6.43
CA ASP A 109 -13.72 7.84 -5.02
C ASP A 109 -14.45 6.82 -4.16
N LYS A 110 -13.95 5.58 -4.19
CA LYS A 110 -14.57 4.47 -3.47
C LYS A 110 -13.56 3.40 -3.14
N GLN A 111 -13.89 2.64 -2.11
CA GLN A 111 -13.18 1.43 -1.75
C GLN A 111 -13.21 0.40 -2.88
N GLY A 112 -12.09 -0.33 -3.04
CA GLY A 112 -11.92 -1.36 -4.07
C GLY A 112 -12.33 -2.76 -3.63
N VAL A 113 -12.67 -2.94 -2.35
CA VAL A 113 -12.97 -4.22 -1.70
C VAL A 113 -14.36 -4.16 -1.09
N SER A 114 -15.06 -5.30 -1.03
CA SER A 114 -16.35 -5.45 -0.36
C SER A 114 -16.25 -5.18 1.13
N ASP A 115 -17.37 -4.79 1.76
CA ASP A 115 -17.44 -4.66 3.22
C ASP A 115 -17.20 -5.99 3.93
N ALA A 116 -16.70 -5.91 5.17
CA ALA A 116 -16.51 -7.07 6.01
C ALA A 116 -17.86 -7.55 6.61
N PRO A 117 -17.94 -8.81 7.06
CA PRO A 117 -19.05 -9.29 7.86
C PRO A 117 -19.37 -8.37 9.05
N LEU A 118 -20.66 -8.26 9.39
CA LEU A 118 -21.14 -7.33 10.42
C LEU A 118 -20.54 -7.57 11.81
N ASP A 119 -20.14 -8.79 12.11
CA ASP A 119 -19.60 -9.20 13.40
C ASP A 119 -18.10 -8.90 13.56
N VAL A 120 -17.33 -8.79 12.47
CA VAL A 120 -15.92 -8.35 12.51
C VAL A 120 -15.77 -6.84 12.28
N THR A 121 -16.76 -6.22 11.64
CA THR A 121 -16.77 -4.78 11.32
C THR A 121 -16.46 -3.89 12.53
N PRO A 122 -17.03 -4.10 13.74
CA PRO A 122 -16.69 -3.29 14.91
C PRO A 122 -15.20 -3.37 15.29
N THR A 123 -14.60 -4.56 15.20
CA THR A 123 -13.17 -4.77 15.49
C THR A 123 -12.29 -4.05 14.47
N LEU A 124 -12.58 -4.20 13.18
CA LEU A 124 -11.82 -3.49 12.13
C LEU A 124 -11.96 -1.98 12.28
N LYS A 125 -13.16 -1.49 12.61
CA LYS A 125 -13.42 -0.08 12.83
C LYS A 125 -12.65 0.45 14.03
N ALA A 126 -12.64 -0.25 15.16
CA ALA A 126 -11.92 0.18 16.37
C ALA A 126 -10.41 0.36 16.10
N TYR A 127 -9.78 -0.61 15.42
CA TYR A 127 -8.37 -0.50 15.04
C TYR A 127 -8.14 0.61 14.00
N SER A 128 -9.02 0.73 13.01
CA SER A 128 -8.96 1.78 11.99
C SER A 128 -9.06 3.17 12.60
N ASP A 129 -10.04 3.41 13.49
CA ASP A 129 -10.26 4.69 14.15
C ASP A 129 -9.04 5.10 15.01
N LYS A 130 -8.45 4.14 15.74
CA LYS A 130 -7.23 4.38 16.51
C LYS A 130 -6.09 4.88 15.61
N ASN A 131 -5.86 4.22 14.49
CA ASN A 131 -4.82 4.60 13.53
C ASN A 131 -5.13 5.91 12.81
N LEU A 132 -6.40 6.14 12.47
CA LEU A 132 -6.85 7.38 11.83
C LEU A 132 -6.61 8.58 12.75
N ASN A 133 -6.95 8.45 14.03
CA ASN A 133 -6.70 9.50 15.02
C ASN A 133 -5.21 9.73 15.25
N HIS A 134 -4.42 8.65 15.35
CA HIS A 134 -2.99 8.76 15.60
C HIS A 134 -2.22 9.39 14.42
N TYR A 135 -2.61 9.11 13.18
CA TYR A 135 -1.94 9.61 11.97
C TYR A 135 -2.73 10.69 11.21
N LYS A 136 -3.71 11.34 11.87
CA LYS A 136 -4.68 12.26 11.25
C LYS A 136 -4.04 13.32 10.35
N VAL A 137 -2.99 13.98 10.84
CA VAL A 137 -2.31 15.07 10.11
C VAL A 137 -1.70 14.56 8.81
N LEU A 138 -0.93 13.47 8.87
CA LEU A 138 -0.25 12.91 7.71
C LEU A 138 -1.22 12.30 6.70
N LEU A 139 -2.30 11.68 7.18
CA LEU A 139 -3.39 11.19 6.33
C LEU A 139 -4.06 12.34 5.57
N GLU A 140 -4.36 13.44 6.26
CA GLU A 140 -4.95 14.62 5.63
C GLU A 140 -4.00 15.26 4.60
N GLU A 141 -2.71 15.36 4.92
CA GLU A 141 -1.68 15.82 3.98
C GLU A 141 -1.62 14.98 2.69
N ILE A 142 -1.65 13.66 2.84
CA ILE A 142 -1.68 12.73 1.70
C ILE A 142 -2.97 12.90 0.90
N ARG A 143 -4.11 13.04 1.59
CA ARG A 143 -5.43 13.27 0.96
C ARG A 143 -5.42 14.55 0.13
N GLN A 144 -4.92 15.65 0.68
CA GLN A 144 -4.80 16.94 -0.03
C GLN A 144 -3.92 16.81 -1.28
N ARG A 145 -2.82 16.06 -1.21
CA ARG A 145 -1.97 15.80 -2.38
C ARG A 145 -2.67 14.92 -3.43
N PHE A 146 -3.48 13.94 -3.01
CA PHE A 146 -4.31 13.18 -3.94
C PHE A 146 -5.43 14.04 -4.57
N CYS A 147 -5.97 15.01 -3.84
CA CYS A 147 -6.92 15.99 -4.39
C CYS A 147 -6.24 16.82 -5.49
N SER A 148 -5.03 17.32 -5.23
CA SER A 148 -4.18 18.03 -6.20
C SER A 148 -3.88 17.22 -7.45
N LEU A 149 -3.43 15.97 -7.29
CA LEU A 149 -3.21 15.05 -8.41
C LEU A 149 -4.49 14.79 -9.21
N SER A 150 -5.64 14.66 -8.54
CA SER A 150 -6.91 14.30 -9.16
C SER A 150 -7.69 15.49 -9.71
N ARG A 151 -7.30 16.72 -9.33
CA ARG A 151 -8.02 17.97 -9.56
C ARG A 151 -9.47 17.92 -9.12
N ARG A 152 -9.70 17.40 -7.92
CA ARG A 152 -11.01 17.32 -7.28
C ARG A 152 -10.84 16.94 -5.83
N GLU A 153 -11.90 17.10 -5.06
CA GLU A 153 -11.97 16.50 -3.74
C GLU A 153 -11.95 14.96 -3.82
N VAL A 154 -11.24 14.36 -2.86
CA VAL A 154 -11.11 12.92 -2.69
C VAL A 154 -11.43 12.61 -1.23
N ALA A 155 -12.49 11.85 -1.00
CA ALA A 155 -12.86 11.35 0.32
C ALA A 155 -12.11 10.04 0.66
N PHE A 156 -11.89 9.18 -0.34
CA PHE A 156 -11.24 7.90 -0.21
C PHE A 156 -9.89 7.85 -0.94
N HIS A 157 -8.86 7.39 -0.24
CA HIS A 157 -7.58 7.03 -0.84
C HIS A 157 -7.05 5.69 -0.30
N PRO A 158 -6.14 5.02 -1.03
CA PRO A 158 -5.72 3.64 -0.71
C PRO A 158 -4.99 3.54 0.63
N LEU A 159 -4.47 4.67 1.11
CA LEU A 159 -3.70 4.82 2.35
C LEU A 159 -4.56 5.09 3.60
N LEU A 160 -5.87 4.91 3.52
CA LEU A 160 -6.72 4.97 4.71
C LEU A 160 -6.58 3.67 5.54
N PRO A 161 -6.45 3.75 6.89
CA PRO A 161 -6.31 2.56 7.74
C PRO A 161 -7.41 1.52 7.53
N GLY A 162 -8.67 1.94 7.39
CA GLY A 162 -9.79 1.03 7.16
C GLY A 162 -9.61 0.18 5.89
N ASN A 163 -8.99 0.73 4.84
CA ASN A 163 -8.69 -0.02 3.64
C ASN A 163 -7.65 -1.13 3.90
N PHE A 164 -6.65 -0.88 4.76
CA PHE A 164 -5.64 -1.86 5.13
C PHE A 164 -6.22 -3.03 5.92
N TYR A 165 -7.00 -2.74 6.96
CA TYR A 165 -7.65 -3.77 7.75
C TYR A 165 -8.61 -4.62 6.91
N LEU A 166 -9.36 -3.99 6.00
CA LEU A 166 -10.28 -4.72 5.15
C LEU A 166 -9.55 -5.60 4.12
N CYS A 167 -8.52 -5.06 3.46
CA CYS A 167 -7.69 -5.85 2.55
C CYS A 167 -7.01 -7.02 3.27
N PHE A 168 -6.52 -6.81 4.49
CA PHE A 168 -5.92 -7.87 5.29
C PHE A 168 -6.94 -8.93 5.67
N TRP A 169 -8.10 -8.52 6.19
CA TRP A 169 -9.18 -9.44 6.55
C TRP A 169 -9.58 -10.35 5.38
N HIS A 170 -9.81 -9.79 4.19
CA HIS A 170 -10.14 -10.60 3.02
C HIS A 170 -8.96 -11.42 2.51
N ALA A 171 -7.72 -10.94 2.64
CA ALA A 171 -6.55 -11.74 2.27
C ALA A 171 -6.41 -13.01 3.14
N THR A 172 -6.92 -13.00 4.38
CA THR A 172 -6.93 -14.21 5.23
C THR A 172 -7.93 -15.28 4.78
N GLU A 173 -8.84 -14.99 3.84
CA GLU A 173 -9.80 -16.00 3.30
C GLU A 173 -9.11 -17.13 2.54
N SER A 174 -7.90 -16.89 2.02
CA SER A 174 -7.11 -17.93 1.36
C SER A 174 -6.37 -18.85 2.34
N LEU A 175 -6.37 -18.51 3.63
CA LEU A 175 -5.73 -19.34 4.64
C LEU A 175 -6.65 -20.49 5.02
N ASP A 176 -6.06 -21.65 5.28
CA ASP A 176 -6.75 -22.80 5.84
C ASP A 176 -6.96 -22.56 7.35
N LEU A 177 -7.86 -21.62 7.65
CA LEU A 177 -8.20 -21.16 9.00
C LEU A 177 -9.71 -20.98 9.13
N THR A 178 -10.21 -21.34 10.30
CA THR A 178 -11.56 -21.04 10.73
C THR A 178 -11.75 -19.53 10.90
N TYR A 179 -13.03 -19.13 10.97
CA TYR A 179 -13.39 -17.74 11.19
C TYR A 179 -12.79 -17.14 12.48
N GLN A 180 -12.76 -17.90 13.58
CA GLN A 180 -12.20 -17.43 14.85
C GLN A 180 -10.68 -17.29 14.79
N GLU A 181 -9.99 -18.25 14.17
CA GLU A 181 -8.53 -18.18 13.97
C GLU A 181 -8.13 -16.98 13.10
N ARG A 182 -8.92 -16.65 12.07
CA ARG A 182 -8.71 -15.42 11.28
C ARG A 182 -8.84 -14.16 12.13
N LYS A 183 -9.73 -14.13 13.12
CA LYS A 183 -9.85 -12.97 14.02
C LYS A 183 -8.61 -12.78 14.90
N LEU A 184 -7.92 -13.86 15.27
CA LEU A 184 -6.63 -13.79 16.00
C LEU A 184 -5.54 -13.10 15.19
N LEU A 185 -5.62 -13.09 13.86
CA LEU A 185 -4.66 -12.39 13.01
C LEU A 185 -4.81 -10.86 13.05
N LEU A 186 -5.96 -10.32 13.45
CA LEU A 186 -6.20 -8.87 13.49
C LEU A 186 -5.33 -8.12 14.50
N PRO A 187 -5.25 -8.53 15.79
CA PRO A 187 -4.35 -7.89 16.75
C PRO A 187 -2.87 -8.02 16.33
N LEU A 188 -2.48 -9.14 15.73
CA LEU A 188 -1.12 -9.35 15.24
C LEU A 188 -0.79 -8.45 14.05
N PHE A 189 -1.71 -8.33 13.09
CA PHE A 189 -1.57 -7.37 11.99
C PHE A 189 -1.48 -5.94 12.50
N ASN A 190 -2.29 -5.58 13.51
CA ASN A 190 -2.16 -4.28 14.15
C ASN A 190 -0.75 -4.10 14.72
N ARG A 191 -0.28 -5.01 15.57
CA ARG A 191 1.00 -4.94 16.28
C ARG A 191 2.20 -4.90 15.32
N PHE A 192 2.22 -5.77 14.31
CA PHE A 192 3.40 -5.94 13.46
C PHE A 192 3.38 -5.06 12.21
N VAL A 193 2.22 -4.67 11.71
CA VAL A 193 2.12 -3.85 10.48
C VAL A 193 1.64 -2.45 10.81
N MET A 194 0.50 -2.32 11.47
CA MET A 194 -0.16 -1.02 11.62
C MET A 194 0.47 -0.10 12.67
N ASP A 195 1.10 -0.64 13.72
CA ASP A 195 1.90 0.17 14.65
C ASP A 195 3.11 0.84 13.95
N ARG A 196 3.51 0.32 12.78
CA ARG A 196 4.55 0.89 11.92
C ARG A 196 3.98 1.63 10.69
N PHE A 197 2.67 1.86 10.66
CA PHE A 197 1.96 2.45 9.52
C PHE A 197 2.43 3.87 9.20
N GLY A 198 2.84 4.64 10.22
CA GLY A 198 3.43 5.97 10.01
C GLY A 198 4.61 5.95 9.03
N GLN A 199 5.42 4.89 9.02
CA GLN A 199 6.55 4.75 8.09
C GLN A 199 6.07 4.58 6.63
N VAL A 200 4.94 3.89 6.43
CA VAL A 200 4.31 3.70 5.12
C VAL A 200 3.77 5.04 4.60
N LEU A 201 3.08 5.78 5.48
CA LEU A 201 2.54 7.10 5.15
C LEU A 201 3.65 8.11 4.86
N SER A 202 4.73 8.13 5.65
CA SER A 202 5.87 9.03 5.42
C SER A 202 6.52 8.77 4.07
N ILE A 203 6.72 7.50 3.67
CA ILE A 203 7.24 7.15 2.35
C ILE A 203 6.30 7.67 1.25
N ALA A 204 5.00 7.45 1.38
CA ALA A 204 4.04 7.92 0.39
C ALA A 204 4.06 9.45 0.24
N ASN A 205 4.03 10.16 1.37
CA ASN A 205 4.03 11.62 1.38
C ASN A 205 5.35 12.19 0.81
N GLN A 206 6.48 11.60 1.17
CA GLN A 206 7.79 12.00 0.65
C GLN A 206 7.86 11.82 -0.86
N VAL A 207 7.43 10.68 -1.39
CA VAL A 207 7.41 10.45 -2.85
C VAL A 207 6.51 11.44 -3.56
N LEU A 208 5.36 11.81 -2.97
CA LEU A 208 4.50 12.86 -3.53
C LEU A 208 5.20 14.22 -3.55
N ILE A 209 5.91 14.58 -2.47
CA ILE A 209 6.70 15.82 -2.38
C ILE A 209 7.82 15.84 -3.42
N ASP A 210 8.58 14.75 -3.53
CA ASP A 210 9.69 14.62 -4.49
C ASP A 210 9.20 14.70 -5.94
N ARG A 211 7.94 14.32 -6.19
CA ARG A 211 7.25 14.46 -7.48
C ARG A 211 6.63 15.85 -7.69
N GLY A 212 6.87 16.80 -6.80
CA GLY A 212 6.40 18.18 -6.90
C GLY A 212 4.90 18.34 -6.65
N VAL A 213 4.25 17.38 -5.99
CA VAL A 213 2.81 17.45 -5.71
C VAL A 213 2.57 18.40 -4.55
N ALA A 214 2.04 19.59 -4.88
CA ALA A 214 1.63 20.57 -3.90
C ALA A 214 0.36 20.14 -3.13
N MET A 215 0.16 20.76 -1.97
CA MET A 215 -1.12 20.69 -1.25
C MET A 215 -2.24 21.29 -2.11
N TRP A 216 -3.45 20.75 -1.96
CA TRP A 216 -4.62 21.28 -2.65
C TRP A 216 -5.01 22.63 -2.06
N ASP A 217 -5.07 23.66 -2.92
CA ASP A 217 -5.54 25.00 -2.56
C ASP A 217 -6.90 25.23 -3.21
N GLN A 218 -7.94 25.30 -2.39
CA GLN A 218 -9.31 25.60 -2.85
C GLN A 218 -9.47 27.05 -3.36
N ARG A 219 -8.45 27.91 -3.23
CA ARG A 219 -8.55 29.34 -3.57
C ARG A 219 -8.29 29.70 -5.03
N GLY A 220 -7.93 28.74 -5.89
CA GLY A 220 -7.58 28.98 -7.30
C GLY A 220 -8.73 28.91 -8.33
N GLU A 221 -9.97 28.61 -7.91
CA GLU A 221 -11.12 28.43 -8.81
C GLU A 221 -12.25 29.44 -8.54
N ARG A 222 -11.93 30.74 -8.44
CA ARG A 222 -12.91 31.83 -8.51
C ARG A 222 -12.50 32.87 -9.54
#